data_AF-A0A7J6DDP3-F1
#
_entry.id   AF-A0A7J6DDP3-F1
#
_cell.length_a   1.000
_cell.length_b   1.000
_cell.length_c   1.000
_cell.angle_alpha   90.00
_cell.angle_beta   90.00
_cell.angle_gamma   90.00
#
_symmetry.space_group_name_H-M   'P 1'
#
loop_
_entity.id
_entity.type
_entity.pdbx_description
1 polymer ?
#
loop_
_entity_poly.entity_id
_entity_poly.type
_entity_poly.pdbx_seq_one_letter_code
_entity_poly.pdbx_strand_id
1 'polypeptide(L)'
;MVDDQGEVHHSDAPTLVTGRKWNPTAATHQAKSDVRHRDIIGIVQQGRGGLGLGESRPSWHRAAPAQRQRLVVEEVSRQEQETRCAKAVSQAKQGQ
;
A
#
# COMPACT_ATOMS: atom_id res chain seq x y z
N MET A 1 8.94 -26.43 -5.39
CA MET A 1 9.24 -25.18 -4.65
C MET A 1 8.25 -25.13 -3.52
N VAL A 2 8.71 -25.29 -2.29
CA VAL A 2 7.85 -25.45 -1.13
C VAL A 2 7.21 -24.10 -0.78
N ASP A 3 5.88 -24.09 -0.73
CA ASP A 3 5.12 -23.00 -0.14
C ASP A 3 5.50 -22.90 1.34
N ASP A 4 6.29 -21.87 1.68
CA ASP A 4 6.54 -21.44 3.05
C ASP A 4 5.25 -20.83 3.60
N GLN A 5 4.32 -21.70 3.99
CA GLN A 5 3.18 -21.31 4.81
C GLN A 5 3.70 -21.08 6.23
N GLY A 6 4.29 -19.90 6.44
CA GLY A 6 4.52 -19.41 7.79
C GLY A 6 3.18 -19.32 8.51
N GLU A 7 2.97 -20.25 9.46
CA GLU A 7 1.82 -20.29 10.34
C GLU A 7 1.77 -18.98 11.15
N VAL A 8 0.89 -18.09 10.71
CA VAL A 8 0.65 -16.82 11.36
C VAL A 8 -0.27 -17.06 12.55
N HIS A 9 0.32 -17.10 13.74
CA HIS A 9 -0.39 -17.02 15.01
C HIS A 9 -1.18 -15.70 15.07
N HIS A 10 -2.42 -15.71 14.58
CA HIS A 10 -3.33 -14.56 14.58
C HIS A 10 -3.91 -14.26 15.97
N SER A 11 -3.58 -15.04 17.00
CA SER A 11 -4.21 -14.97 18.33
C SER A 11 -3.78 -13.78 19.18
N ASP A 12 -2.61 -13.17 18.91
CA ASP A 12 -2.03 -12.12 19.79
C ASP A 12 -2.07 -10.71 19.17
N ALA A 13 -2.70 -10.53 18.00
CA ALA A 13 -2.83 -9.20 17.42
C ALA A 13 -3.82 -8.37 18.25
N PRO A 14 -3.47 -7.14 18.68
CA PRO A 14 -4.39 -6.30 19.43
C PRO A 14 -5.60 -5.97 18.57
N THR A 15 -6.81 -6.13 19.14
CA THR A 15 -8.04 -5.70 18.49
C THR A 15 -7.99 -4.19 18.28
N LEU A 16 -7.78 -3.77 17.04
CA LEU A 16 -7.75 -2.36 16.66
C LEU A 16 -9.19 -1.83 16.64
N VAL A 17 -9.53 -0.94 17.56
CA VAL A 17 -10.81 -0.23 17.55
C VAL A 17 -10.72 0.90 16.52
N THR A 18 -10.94 0.58 15.26
CA THR A 18 -11.08 1.58 14.20
C THR A 18 -12.55 1.99 14.07
N GLY A 19 -12.81 3.25 13.74
CA GLY A 19 -14.19 3.72 13.54
C GLY A 19 -14.88 2.99 12.37
N ARG A 20 -16.21 3.09 12.29
CA ARG A 20 -17.05 2.40 11.28
C ARG A 20 -16.61 2.63 9.82
N LYS A 21 -15.96 3.76 9.53
CA LYS A 21 -15.60 4.18 8.17
C LYS A 21 -14.31 3.55 7.65
N TRP A 22 -13.50 2.92 8.50
CA TRP A 22 -12.20 2.38 8.09
C TRP A 22 -11.96 0.98 8.65
N ASN A 23 -11.65 0.05 7.75
CA ASN A 23 -11.35 -1.35 8.07
C ASN A 23 -9.85 -1.62 7.83
N PRO A 24 -9.05 -1.80 8.89
CA PRO A 24 -7.60 -1.95 8.78
C PRO A 24 -7.20 -3.26 8.10
N THR A 25 -7.95 -4.34 8.31
CA THR A 25 -7.68 -5.64 7.69
C THR A 25 -7.86 -5.55 6.18
N ALA A 26 -8.96 -4.95 5.73
CA ALA A 26 -9.22 -4.74 4.31
C ALA A 26 -8.17 -3.82 3.67
N ALA A 27 -7.85 -2.69 4.30
CA ALA A 27 -6.84 -1.75 3.81
C ALA A 27 -5.45 -2.41 3.70
N THR A 28 -5.04 -3.17 4.72
CA THR A 28 -3.76 -3.88 4.73
C THR A 28 -3.72 -4.98 3.66
N HIS A 29 -4.82 -5.70 3.45
CA HIS A 29 -4.91 -6.72 2.41
C HIS A 29 -4.79 -6.12 1.01
N GLN A 30 -5.50 -5.01 0.75
CA GLN A 30 -5.42 -4.30 -0.52
C GLN A 30 -4.01 -3.76 -0.77
N ALA A 31 -3.42 -3.08 0.21
CA ALA A 31 -2.06 -2.56 0.11
C ALA A 31 -1.02 -3.67 -0.14
N LYS A 32 -1.15 -4.84 0.50
CA LYS A 32 -0.29 -6.00 0.22
C LYS A 32 -0.43 -6.47 -1.24
N SER A 33 -1.65 -6.51 -1.77
CA SER A 33 -1.91 -6.87 -3.17
C SER A 33 -1.24 -5.86 -4.11
N ASP A 34 -1.38 -4.57 -3.84
CA ASP A 34 -0.85 -3.51 -4.70
C ASP A 34 0.68 -3.45 -4.69
N VAL A 35 1.31 -3.65 -3.53
CA VAL A 35 2.76 -3.76 -3.42
C VAL A 35 3.29 -4.96 -4.22
N ARG A 36 2.62 -6.11 -4.16
CA ARG A 36 2.97 -7.29 -4.98
C ARG A 36 2.74 -7.04 -6.48
N HIS A 37 1.68 -6.34 -6.83
CA HIS A 37 1.39 -6.00 -8.21
C HIS A 37 2.45 -5.05 -8.79
N ARG A 38 2.94 -4.12 -7.97
CA ARG A 38 4.02 -3.21 -8.36
C ARG A 38 5.34 -3.92 -8.64
N ASP A 39 5.63 -5.03 -7.97
CA ASP A 39 6.80 -5.86 -8.30
C ASP A 39 6.71 -6.45 -9.72
N ILE A 40 5.50 -6.78 -10.19
CA ILE A 40 5.26 -7.33 -11.54
C ILE A 40 5.45 -6.23 -12.58
N ILE A 41 4.87 -5.04 -12.32
CA ILE A 41 4.95 -3.91 -13.24
C ILE A 41 6.38 -3.34 -13.29
N GLY A 42 7.08 -3.34 -12.16
CA GLY A 42 8.38 -2.69 -12.01
C GLY A 42 8.28 -1.17 -11.89
N ILE A 43 9.38 -0.48 -12.18
CA ILE A 43 9.46 0.98 -12.09
C ILE A 43 8.81 1.60 -13.33
N VAL A 44 7.66 2.25 -13.13
CA VAL A 44 6.96 3.00 -14.17
C VAL A 44 7.50 4.42 -14.28
N GLN A 45 7.46 4.99 -15.49
CA GLN A 45 7.80 6.40 -15.72
C GLN A 45 6.89 7.31 -14.89
N GLN A 46 7.51 8.29 -14.22
CA GLN A 46 6.79 9.37 -13.54
C GLN A 46 6.98 10.68 -14.34
N GLY A 47 5.87 11.34 -14.69
CA GLY A 47 5.87 12.58 -15.45
C GLY A 47 6.63 12.46 -16.79
N ARG A 48 7.58 13.37 -17.02
CA ARG A 48 8.44 13.39 -18.21
C ARG A 48 9.88 12.93 -17.94
N GLY A 49 10.11 12.25 -16.82
CA GLY A 49 11.46 11.83 -16.41
C GLY A 49 12.08 10.77 -17.33
N GLY A 50 11.27 9.86 -17.87
CA GLY A 50 11.74 8.67 -18.60
C GLY A 50 11.60 7.39 -17.76
N LEU A 51 11.94 6.24 -18.36
CA LEU A 51 11.85 4.93 -17.69
C LEU A 51 12.94 4.75 -16.64
N GLY A 52 12.61 4.13 -15.51
CA GLY A 52 13.57 3.83 -14.44
C GLY A 52 14.00 5.03 -13.59
N LEU A 53 13.51 6.25 -13.89
CA LEU A 53 13.82 7.45 -13.14
C LEU A 53 12.75 7.66 -12.04
N GLY A 54 13.11 7.29 -10.82
CA GLY A 54 12.27 7.40 -9.63
C GLY A 54 12.89 6.73 -8.40
N GLU A 55 12.22 6.83 -7.26
CA GLU A 55 12.68 6.16 -6.03
C GLU A 55 12.73 4.64 -6.22
N SER A 56 13.92 4.07 -6.06
CA SER A 56 14.14 2.63 -6.09
C SER A 56 13.59 2.00 -4.81
N ARG A 57 12.32 1.63 -4.82
CA ARG A 57 11.72 0.84 -3.74
C ARG A 57 12.23 -0.61 -3.79
N PRO A 58 12.54 -1.22 -2.62
CA PRO A 58 12.87 -2.63 -2.57
C PRO A 58 11.66 -3.44 -3.03
N SER A 59 11.90 -4.46 -3.85
CA SER A 59 10.85 -5.36 -4.30
C SER A 59 10.33 -6.19 -3.12
N TRP A 60 9.02 -6.44 -3.08
CA TRP A 60 8.36 -7.22 -2.04
C TRP A 60 9.04 -8.57 -1.76
N HIS A 61 9.41 -9.30 -2.82
CA HIS A 61 10.05 -10.61 -2.68
C HIS A 61 11.45 -10.54 -2.04
N ARG A 62 12.20 -9.45 -2.27
CA ARG A 62 13.56 -9.27 -1.73
C ARG A 62 13.58 -8.51 -0.41
N ALA A 63 12.49 -7.86 -0.05
CA ALA A 63 12.37 -7.08 1.17
C ALA A 63 12.38 -7.98 2.42
N ALA A 64 13.13 -7.57 3.44
CA ALA A 64 13.10 -8.19 4.76
C ALA A 64 11.72 -8.00 5.44
N PRO A 65 11.33 -8.82 6.43
CA PRO A 65 10.02 -8.71 7.08
C PRO A 65 9.67 -7.31 7.60
N ALA A 66 10.62 -6.63 8.26
CA ALA A 66 10.42 -5.26 8.73
C ALA A 66 10.24 -4.24 7.59
N GLN A 67 10.93 -4.46 6.46
CA GLN A 67 10.74 -3.63 5.26
C GLN A 67 9.38 -3.88 4.61
N ARG A 68 8.92 -5.14 4.56
CA ARG A 68 7.58 -5.48 4.07
C ARG A 68 6.48 -4.78 4.87
N GLN A 69 6.61 -4.73 6.20
CA GLN A 69 5.68 -3.98 7.05
C GLN A 69 5.67 -2.49 6.69
N ARG A 70 6.85 -1.87 6.53
CA ARG A 70 6.96 -0.46 6.12
C ARG A 70 6.34 -0.21 4.75
N LEU A 71 6.60 -1.06 3.76
CA LEU A 71 6.02 -0.95 2.42
C LEU A 71 4.49 -0.96 2.46
N VAL A 72 3.91 -1.85 3.28
CA VAL A 72 2.44 -1.92 3.43
C VAL A 72 1.90 -0.66 4.11
N VAL A 73 2.55 -0.17 5.17
CA VAL A 73 2.12 1.06 5.87
C VAL A 73 2.22 2.28 4.95
N GLU A 74 3.31 2.42 4.20
CA GLU A 74 3.49 3.47 3.21
C GLU A 74 2.42 3.40 2.12
N GLU A 75 2.11 2.19 1.63
CA GLU A 75 1.10 2.00 0.59
C GLU A 75 -0.32 2.33 1.08
N VAL A 76 -0.70 1.90 2.29
CA VAL A 76 -1.97 2.33 2.92
C VAL A 76 -2.02 3.85 3.05
N SER A 77 -0.93 4.47 3.51
CA SER A 77 -0.87 5.93 3.67
C SER A 77 -1.04 6.66 2.33
N ARG A 78 -0.43 6.11 1.26
CA ARG A 78 -0.55 6.63 -0.11
C ARG A 78 -2.00 6.57 -0.60
N GLN A 79 -2.67 5.43 -0.45
CA GLN A 79 -4.06 5.23 -0.88
C GLN A 79 -5.05 6.17 -0.15
N GLU A 80 -4.86 6.34 1.16
CA GLU A 80 -5.66 7.28 1.96
C GLU A 80 -5.42 8.74 1.51
N GLN A 81 -4.17 9.09 1.19
CA GLN A 81 -3.84 10.43 0.68
C GLN A 81 -4.44 10.67 -0.71
N GLU A 82 -4.41 9.68 -1.61
CA GLU A 82 -5.05 9.78 -2.93
C GLU A 82 -6.57 9.99 -2.80
N THR A 83 -7.21 9.24 -1.92
CA THR A 83 -8.63 9.38 -1.61
C THR A 83 -8.95 10.76 -1.04
N ARG A 84 -8.09 11.28 -0.16
CA ARG A 84 -8.21 12.63 0.40
C ARG A 84 -8.06 13.71 -0.68
N CYS A 85 -7.04 13.61 -1.52
CA CYS A 85 -6.82 14.53 -2.65
C CYS A 85 -8.00 14.53 -3.61
N ALA A 86 -8.50 13.35 -4.00
CA ALA A 86 -9.64 13.23 -4.90
C ALA A 86 -10.90 13.91 -4.35
N LYS A 87 -11.17 13.75 -3.04
CA LYS A 87 -12.27 14.42 -2.35
C LYS A 87 -12.09 15.94 -2.31
N ALA A 88 -10.88 16.42 -2.00
CA ALA A 88 -10.60 17.85 -1.99
C ALA A 88 -10.82 18.49 -3.37
N VAL A 89 -10.35 17.84 -4.44
CA VAL A 89 -10.53 18.29 -5.82
C VAL A 89 -12.00 18.27 -6.24
N SER A 90 -12.78 17.26 -5.84
CA SER A 90 -14.20 17.19 -6.20
C SER A 90 -15.06 18.24 -5.48
N GLN A 91 -14.76 18.52 -4.21
CA GLN A 91 -15.45 19.55 -3.41
C GLN A 91 -15.15 20.97 -3.90
N ALA A 92 -13.94 21.23 -4.40
CA ALA A 92 -13.58 22.54 -4.97
C ALA A 92 -14.49 22.95 -6.16
N LYS A 93 -15.12 21.99 -6.83
CA LYS A 93 -16.05 22.23 -7.95
C LYS A 93 -17.50 22.47 -7.52
N GLN A 94 -17.87 22.25 -6.26
CA GLN A 94 -19.27 22.32 -5.79
C GLN A 94 -19.78 23.74 -5.46
N GLY A 95 -19.15 24.78 -5.97
CA GLY A 95 -19.56 26.18 -5.76
C GLY A 95 -19.36 27.09 -6.97
N GLN A 96 -19.12 26.52 -8.15
CA GLN A 96 -19.14 27.21 -9.44
C GLN A 96 -20.36 26.80 -10.24
#